data_AF-X1ANT7-F1
#
_entry.id   AF-X1ANT7-F1
#
_cell.length_a   1.000
_cell.length_b   1.000
_cell.length_c   1.000
_cell.angle_alpha   90.00
_cell.angle_beta   90.00
_cell.angle_gamma   90.00
#
_symmetry.space_group_name_H-M   'P 1'
#
loop_
_entity.id
_entity.type
_entity.pdbx_description
1 polymer ?
#
loop_
_entity_poly.entity_id
_entity_poly.type
_entity_poly.pdbx_seq_one_letter_code
_entity_poly.pdbx_strand_id
1 'polypeptide(L)'
;ATLSYNVLTNLLRKELGYTGIIITDCMEMKAIADGFGTSEGAIMSIKAGSDIVLVSHSINKQKQAIVSLCPPRSHNNVFTNRST
;
A
#
# COMPACT_ATOMS: atom_id res chain seq x y z
N ALA A 1 -1.66 -6.88 9.81
CA ALA A 1 -1.77 -5.45 10.19
C ALA A 1 -1.54 -4.52 8.99
N THR A 2 -0.47 -4.70 8.21
CA THR A 2 -0.04 -3.84 7.09
C THR A 2 -1.11 -3.51 6.04
N LEU A 3 -2.10 -4.38 5.84
CA LEU A 3 -3.19 -4.19 4.87
C LEU A 3 -4.53 -3.75 5.51
N SER A 4 -4.57 -3.49 6.82
CA SER A 4 -5.82 -3.23 7.55
C SER A 4 -6.12 -1.74 7.67
N TYR A 5 -7.22 -1.30 7.06
CA TYR A 5 -7.73 0.07 7.21
C TYR A 5 -8.08 0.42 8.65
N ASN A 6 -8.61 -0.53 9.42
CA ASN A 6 -8.96 -0.31 10.83
C ASN A 6 -7.72 -0.02 11.68
N VAL A 7 -6.59 -0.67 11.40
CA VAL A 7 -5.35 -0.45 12.15
C VAL A 7 -4.65 0.83 11.69
N LEU A 8 -4.45 1.00 10.37
CA LEU A 8 -3.67 2.11 9.86
C LEU A 8 -4.42 3.43 9.87
N THR A 9 -5.70 3.44 9.48
CA THR A 9 -6.48 4.67 9.41
C THR A 9 -7.27 4.92 10.68
N ASN A 10 -8.13 3.99 11.10
CA ASN A 10 -9.01 4.27 12.25
C ASN A 10 -8.22 4.37 13.56
N LEU A 11 -7.37 3.39 13.87
CA LEU A 11 -6.57 3.44 15.08
C LEU A 11 -5.41 4.44 14.96
N LEU A 12 -4.47 4.22 14.04
CA LEU A 12 -3.21 4.97 14.02
C LEU A 12 -3.39 6.45 13.59
N ARG A 13 -4.11 6.73 12.50
CA ARG A 13 -4.35 8.12 12.05
C ARG A 13 -5.39 8.84 12.90
N LYS A 14 -6.57 8.24 13.12
CA LYS A 14 -7.69 8.95 13.78
C LYS A 14 -7.60 8.91 15.30
N GLU A 15 -7.52 7.73 15.92
CA GLU A 15 -7.53 7.62 17.39
C GLU A 15 -6.21 8.06 18.03
N LEU A 16 -5.07 7.64 17.48
CA LEU A 16 -3.74 7.98 18.00
C LEU A 16 -3.21 9.31 17.45
N GLY A 17 -3.88 9.90 16.44
CA GLY A 17 -3.51 11.20 15.88
C GLY A 17 -2.15 11.22 15.18
N TYR A 18 -1.63 10.08 14.70
CA TYR A 18 -0.33 10.04 14.04
C TYR A 18 -0.39 10.77 12.69
N THR A 19 0.45 11.78 12.50
CA THR A 19 0.50 12.60 11.27
C THR A 19 1.76 12.39 10.43
N GLY A 20 2.69 11.54 10.90
CA GLY A 20 3.94 11.23 10.20
C GLY A 20 3.77 10.33 8.97
N ILE A 21 4.87 9.80 8.42
CA ILE A 21 4.85 8.93 7.24
C ILE A 21 4.66 7.48 7.67
N ILE A 22 3.71 6.76 7.06
CA ILE A 22 3.53 5.32 7.26
C ILE A 22 4.23 4.57 6.13
N ILE A 23 5.20 3.73 6.49
CA ILE A 23 5.95 2.87 5.56
C ILE A 23 5.57 1.41 5.80
N THR A 24 5.34 0.65 4.74
CA THR A 24 5.07 -0.78 4.85
C THR A 24 6.35 -1.57 5.07
N ASP A 25 6.23 -2.73 5.71
CA ASP A 25 7.24 -3.79 5.57
C ASP A 25 7.24 -4.37 4.13
N CYS A 26 8.22 -5.22 3.81
CA CYS A 26 8.44 -5.76 2.48
C CYS A 26 7.25 -6.59 1.96
N MET A 27 6.68 -6.18 0.82
CA MET A 27 5.55 -6.84 0.17
C MET A 27 5.90 -8.16 -0.54
N GLU A 28 7.16 -8.57 -0.49
CA GLU A 28 7.63 -9.85 -1.01
C GLU A 28 7.68 -10.95 0.05
N MET A 29 7.37 -10.62 1.30
CA MET A 29 7.27 -11.61 2.37
C MET A 29 6.14 -12.60 2.09
N LYS A 30 6.36 -13.88 2.42
CA LYS A 30 5.40 -14.98 2.19
C LYS A 30 3.99 -14.66 2.69
N ALA A 31 3.88 -13.99 3.84
CA ALA A 31 2.60 -13.59 4.45
C ALA A 31 1.73 -12.69 3.55
N ILE A 32 2.32 -11.96 2.60
CA ILE A 32 1.61 -11.09 1.65
C ILE A 32 1.63 -11.71 0.25
N ALA A 33 2.79 -12.23 -0.16
CA ALA A 33 3.00 -12.78 -1.50
C ALA A 33 2.12 -14.01 -1.79
N ASP A 34 1.96 -14.91 -0.81
CA ASP A 34 1.20 -16.16 -1.00
C ASP A 34 -0.32 -15.94 -0.84
N GLY A 35 -0.73 -14.85 -0.16
CA GLY A 35 -2.13 -14.54 0.09
C GLY A 35 -2.78 -13.68 -1.00
N PHE A 36 -2.18 -12.52 -1.29
CA PHE A 36 -2.77 -11.49 -2.17
C PHE A 36 -1.90 -11.19 -3.39
N GLY A 37 -0.61 -11.52 -3.34
CA GLY A 37 0.37 -11.10 -4.33
C GLY A 37 0.89 -9.70 -4.07
N THR A 38 2.14 -9.45 -4.50
CA THR A 38 2.87 -8.21 -4.17
C THR A 38 2.20 -6.95 -4.73
N SER A 39 1.67 -6.98 -5.95
CA SER A 39 1.03 -5.82 -6.58
C SER A 39 -0.32 -5.47 -5.93
N GLU A 40 -1.14 -6.47 -5.61
CA GLU A 40 -2.42 -6.24 -4.93
C GLU A 40 -2.19 -5.81 -3.49
N GLY A 41 -1.21 -6.42 -2.80
CA GLY A 41 -0.78 -5.98 -1.48
C GLY A 41 -0.35 -4.51 -1.45
N ALA A 42 0.35 -4.05 -2.49
CA ALA A 42 0.70 -2.64 -2.65
C ALA A 42 -0.56 -1.75 -2.74
N ILE A 43 -1.51 -2.07 -3.61
CA ILE A 43 -2.78 -1.33 -3.74
C ILE A 43 -3.54 -1.31 -2.41
N MET A 44 -3.69 -2.47 -1.76
CA MET A 44 -4.40 -2.60 -0.49
C MET A 44 -3.74 -1.80 0.62
N SER A 45 -2.41 -1.80 0.71
CA SER A 45 -1.69 -1.04 1.73
C SER A 45 -1.87 0.47 1.58
N ILE A 46 -1.88 0.98 0.34
CA ILE A 46 -2.21 2.37 0.06
C ILE A 46 -3.68 2.63 0.41
N LYS A 47 -4.63 1.77 0.03
CA LYS A 47 -6.03 1.95 0.43
C LYS A 47 -6.23 1.92 1.95
N ALA A 48 -5.42 1.14 2.67
CA ALA A 48 -5.47 1.04 4.12
C ALA A 48 -4.92 2.29 4.84
N GLY A 49 -4.07 3.08 4.18
CA GLY A 49 -3.52 4.34 4.72
C GLY A 49 -1.99 4.43 4.76
N SER A 50 -1.27 3.48 4.16
CA SER A 50 0.20 3.55 4.05
C SER A 50 0.63 4.59 3.01
N ASP A 51 1.74 5.27 3.21
CA ASP A 51 2.23 6.31 2.30
C ASP A 51 3.35 5.79 1.39
N ILE A 52 4.18 4.90 1.89
CA ILE A 52 5.28 4.29 1.13
C ILE A 52 5.15 2.77 1.18
N VAL A 53 5.20 2.15 0.00
CA VAL A 53 5.22 0.68 -0.15
C VAL A 53 6.63 0.20 -0.42
N LEU A 54 7.05 -0.82 0.31
CA LEU A 54 8.37 -1.43 0.19
C LEU A 54 8.34 -2.73 -0.62
N VAL A 55 9.11 -2.79 -1.71
CA VAL A 55 9.35 -3.98 -2.53
C VAL A 55 10.85 -4.11 -2.75
N SER A 56 11.51 -5.03 -2.06
CA SER A 56 12.97 -4.94 -1.82
C SER A 56 13.86 -5.75 -2.77
N HIS A 57 13.39 -6.86 -3.34
CA HIS A 57 14.27 -7.88 -3.92
C HIS A 57 14.06 -8.08 -5.43
N SER A 58 12.83 -7.97 -5.93
CA SER A 58 12.51 -8.27 -7.32
C SER A 58 12.13 -7.03 -8.12
N ILE A 59 12.98 -6.64 -9.07
CA ILE A 59 12.72 -5.54 -10.01
C ILE A 59 11.44 -5.75 -10.82
N ASN A 60 11.11 -7.00 -11.16
CA ASN A 60 9.89 -7.32 -11.89
C ASN A 60 8.65 -7.02 -11.05
N LYS A 61 8.67 -7.37 -9.76
CA LYS A 61 7.57 -7.06 -8.84
C LYS A 61 7.48 -5.57 -8.54
N GLN A 62 8.62 -4.88 -8.43
CA GLN A 62 8.66 -3.41 -8.29
C GLN A 62 7.96 -2.74 -9.48
N LYS A 63 8.32 -3.12 -10.71
CA LYS A 63 7.68 -2.61 -11.93
C LYS A 63 6.19 -2.91 -11.97
N GLN A 64 5.79 -4.14 -11.64
CA GLN A 64 4.39 -4.52 -11.61
C GLN A 64 3.61 -3.71 -10.58
N ALA A 65 4.12 -3.53 -9.36
CA ALA A 65 3.47 -2.74 -8.32
C ALA A 65 3.28 -1.27 -8.75
N ILE A 66 4.28 -0.67 -9.41
CA ILE A 66 4.20 0.69 -9.95
C ILE A 66 3.09 0.79 -11.01
N VAL A 67 3.08 -0.13 -11.98
CA VAL A 67 2.06 -0.15 -13.05
C VAL A 67 0.66 -0.39 -12.49
N SER A 68 0.53 -1.26 -11.48
CA SER A 68 -0.74 -1.55 -10.82
C SER A 68 -1.27 -0.35 -10.02
N LEU A 69 -0.39 0.43 -9.37
CA LEU A 69 -0.76 1.64 -8.63
C LEU A 69 -1.10 2.82 -9.55
N CYS A 70 -0.36 2.96 -10.66
CA CYS A 70 -0.53 4.04 -11.64
C CYS A 70 -0.60 3.47 -13.06
N PRO A 71 -1.78 2.98 -13.49
CA PRO A 71 -1.97 2.50 -14.85
C PRO A 71 -1.81 3.66 -15.84
N PRO A 72 -1.19 3.46 -17.01
CA PRO A 72 -0.87 4.53 -17.97
C PRO A 72 -2.09 5.24 -18.59
N ARG A 73 -3.33 4.80 -18.30
CA ARG A 73 -4.59 5.35 -18.86
C ARG A 73 -5.79 5.31 -17.90
N SER A 74 -5.64 5.59 -16.61
CA SER A 74 -6.82 5.73 -15.74
C SER A 74 -6.88 7.06 -14.99
N HIS A 75 -8.01 7.77 -15.14
CA HIS A 75 -8.46 8.84 -14.23
C HIS A 75 -8.86 8.31 -12.83
N ASN A 76 -8.66 7.02 -12.59
CA ASN A 76 -9.06 6.31 -11.38
C ASN A 76 -7.83 5.58 -10.84
N ASN A 77 -6.82 6.36 -10.43
CA ASN A 77 -5.65 5.83 -9.74
C ASN A 77 -5.93 5.81 -8.23
N VAL A 78 -5.20 4.99 -7.48
CA VAL A 78 -5.45 4.80 -6.03
C VAL A 78 -5.20 6.10 -5.23
N PHE A 79 -4.55 7.09 -5.84
CA PHE A 79 -4.17 8.36 -5.23
C PHE A 79 -5.23 9.47 -5.40
N THR A 80 -6.16 9.39 -6.35
CA THR A 80 -7.11 10.49 -6.63
C THR A 80 -8.20 10.68 -5.57
N ASN A 81 -8.42 9.70 -4.69
CA ASN A 81 -9.47 9.74 -3.66
C ASN A 81 -8.94 9.96 -2.23
N ARG A 82 -7.69 10.41 -2.07
CA ARG A 82 -7.17 10.79 -0.74
C ARG A 82 -7.40 12.28 -0.49
N SER A 83 -8.43 12.60 0.29
CA SER A 83 -8.48 13.84 1.05
C SER A 83 -7.44 13.74 2.17
N THR A 84 -6.32 14.44 2.01
CA THR A 84 -5.33 14.68 3.08
C THR A 84 -5.97 15.40 4.25
#